data_AF-A0A0F9T857-F1
#
_entry.id   AF-A0A0F9T857-F1
#
_cell.length_a   1.000
_cell.length_b   1.000
_cell.length_c   1.000
_cell.angle_alpha   90.00
_cell.angle_beta   90.00
_cell.angle_gamma   90.00
#
_symmetry.space_group_name_H-M   'P 1'
#
loop_
_entity.id
_entity.type
_entity.pdbx_description
1 polymer ?
#
loop_
_entity_poly.entity_id
_entity_poly.type
_entity_poly.pdbx_seq_one_letter_code
_entity_poly.pdbx_strand_id
1 'polypeptide(L)'
;MSTKSSLKERFGQRVQIREIDRVPSGSPVRLSLKLGDAPNTPEAARILARRHVSLRTAHRALSDLVAGSRRAVLLAPCVENRDRLLSELAAVGVVARPHETPEVDPRLVREQTGLSQDEFALRYGLDVSTIRNWEQGRSKPDAAGRAVLWTIAYYPEAVEQSIEASGGSHDF
;
A
#
# COMPACT_ATOMS: atom_id res chain seq x y z
N MET A 1 -12.33 -57.42 -20.71
CA MET A 1 -12.59 -56.13 -21.36
C MET A 1 -12.46 -55.05 -20.30
N SER A 2 -11.44 -54.19 -20.37
CA SER A 2 -11.20 -53.12 -19.39
C SER A 2 -11.47 -51.78 -20.07
N THR A 3 -12.50 -51.10 -19.60
CA THR A 3 -12.97 -49.80 -20.07
C THR A 3 -11.93 -48.72 -19.73
N LYS A 4 -11.26 -48.19 -20.75
CA LYS A 4 -10.35 -47.04 -20.62
C LYS A 4 -11.16 -45.80 -20.25
N SER A 5 -10.89 -45.24 -19.07
CA SER A 5 -11.52 -44.04 -18.52
C SER A 5 -11.26 -42.81 -19.39
N SER A 6 -12.33 -42.18 -19.90
CA SER A 6 -12.32 -41.06 -20.86
C SER A 6 -12.05 -39.68 -20.25
N LEU A 7 -11.45 -39.62 -19.06
CA LEU A 7 -11.13 -38.36 -18.38
C LEU A 7 -9.78 -37.75 -18.80
N LYS A 8 -8.89 -38.52 -19.44
CA LYS A 8 -7.57 -38.03 -19.90
C LYS A 8 -7.60 -37.32 -21.25
N GLU A 9 -8.64 -37.52 -22.06
CA GLU A 9 -8.75 -36.97 -23.42
C GLU A 9 -9.40 -35.58 -23.47
N ARG A 10 -10.07 -35.14 -22.39
CA ARG A 10 -10.76 -33.83 -22.34
C ARG A 10 -9.91 -32.67 -21.84
N PHE A 11 -8.74 -32.93 -21.27
CA PHE A 11 -7.81 -31.86 -20.86
C PHE A 11 -6.85 -31.59 -22.01
N GLY A 12 -7.23 -30.62 -22.84
CA GLY A 12 -6.38 -30.05 -23.87
C GLY A 12 -4.98 -29.67 -23.36
N GLN A 13 -4.04 -29.61 -24.30
CA GLN A 13 -2.62 -29.29 -24.14
C GLN A 13 -2.33 -28.52 -22.85
N ARG A 14 -1.65 -29.18 -21.90
CA ARG A 14 -1.08 -28.53 -20.73
C ARG A 14 -0.14 -27.44 -21.24
N VAL A 15 -0.58 -26.18 -21.20
CA VAL A 15 0.28 -25.03 -21.47
C VAL A 15 1.36 -25.07 -20.40
N GLN A 16 2.59 -25.42 -20.80
CA GLN A 16 3.75 -25.23 -19.94
C GLN A 16 3.82 -23.74 -19.61
N ILE A 17 3.53 -23.39 -18.36
CA ILE A 17 3.70 -22.03 -17.87
C ILE A 17 5.18 -21.72 -18.05
N ARG A 18 5.52 -20.82 -18.99
CA ARG A 18 6.88 -20.30 -19.13
C ARG A 18 7.29 -19.79 -17.76
N GLU A 19 8.37 -20.34 -17.23
CA GLU A 19 8.97 -19.89 -15.99
C GLU A 19 9.25 -18.39 -16.14
N ILE A 20 8.65 -17.59 -15.27
CA ILE A 20 8.86 -16.15 -15.28
C ILE A 20 10.29 -15.95 -14.82
N ASP A 21 11.15 -15.42 -15.69
CA ASP A 21 12.52 -15.07 -15.33
C ASP A 21 12.50 -13.99 -14.23
N ARG A 22 12.85 -14.39 -13.01
CA ARG A 22 12.72 -13.55 -11.82
C ARG A 22 14.01 -12.80 -11.57
N VAL A 23 13.84 -11.57 -11.12
CA VAL A 23 14.95 -10.71 -10.70
C VAL A 23 15.72 -11.41 -9.57
N PRO A 24 17.07 -11.56 -9.71
CA PRO A 24 17.86 -12.36 -8.78
C PRO A 24 18.07 -11.68 -7.42
N SER A 25 18.17 -10.34 -7.40
CA SER A 25 18.39 -9.57 -6.19
C SER A 25 17.83 -8.16 -6.33
N GLY A 26 17.43 -7.56 -5.21
CA GLY A 26 16.81 -6.25 -5.17
C GLY A 26 16.30 -5.96 -3.77
N SER A 27 15.71 -4.77 -3.59
CA SER A 27 15.14 -4.34 -2.32
C SER A 27 13.61 -4.36 -2.37
N PRO A 28 12.95 -4.61 -1.24
CA PRO A 28 11.50 -4.53 -1.16
C PRO A 28 11.03 -3.08 -1.35
N VAL A 29 10.02 -2.89 -2.20
CA VAL A 29 9.41 -1.57 -2.43
C VAL A 29 7.90 -1.67 -2.31
N ARG A 30 7.31 -0.82 -1.47
CA ARG A 30 5.84 -0.63 -1.43
C ARG A 30 5.44 0.29 -2.56
N LEU A 31 4.45 -0.12 -3.35
CA LEU A 31 3.99 0.61 -4.52
C LEU A 31 2.51 0.95 -4.38
N SER A 32 2.15 2.17 -4.77
CA SER A 32 0.79 2.56 -5.09
C SER A 32 0.65 2.59 -6.61
N LEU A 33 -0.33 1.84 -7.11
CA LEU A 33 -0.64 1.71 -8.52
C LEU A 33 -1.93 2.46 -8.85
N LYS A 34 -1.99 3.01 -10.07
CA LYS A 34 -3.19 3.57 -10.71
C LYS A 34 -3.20 3.16 -12.17
N LEU A 35 -4.38 3.09 -12.78
CA LEU A 35 -4.48 2.95 -14.22
C LEU A 35 -4.23 4.31 -14.88
N GLY A 36 -3.38 4.30 -15.90
CA GLY A 36 -3.29 5.38 -16.87
C GLY A 36 -4.15 5.06 -18.10
N ASP A 37 -3.78 5.66 -19.23
CA ASP A 37 -4.49 5.44 -20.48
C ASP A 37 -4.18 4.06 -21.07
N ALA A 38 -5.21 3.37 -21.58
CA ALA A 38 -5.13 2.07 -22.24
C ALA A 38 -4.25 1.02 -21.51
N PRO A 39 -4.59 0.65 -20.25
CA PRO A 39 -3.75 -0.22 -19.44
C PRO A 39 -3.68 -1.65 -19.99
N ASN A 40 -2.47 -2.19 -20.15
CA ASN A 40 -2.22 -3.59 -20.41
C ASN A 40 -1.98 -4.33 -19.08
N THR A 41 -3.07 -4.66 -18.39
CA THR A 41 -3.01 -5.30 -17.07
C THR A 41 -2.35 -6.69 -17.07
N PRO A 42 -2.49 -7.56 -18.10
CA PRO A 42 -1.74 -8.81 -18.12
C PRO A 42 -0.22 -8.61 -18.18
N GLU A 43 0.27 -7.64 -18.96
CA GLU A 43 1.70 -7.36 -19.02
C GLU A 43 2.21 -6.69 -17.73
N ALA A 44 1.41 -5.78 -17.14
CA ALA A 44 1.70 -5.23 -15.82
C ALA A 44 1.84 -6.33 -14.76
N ALA A 45 0.98 -7.35 -14.79
CA ALA A 45 1.07 -8.49 -13.88
C ALA A 45 2.37 -9.29 -14.08
N ARG A 46 2.83 -9.46 -15.33
CA ARG A 46 4.12 -10.11 -15.62
C ARG A 46 5.31 -9.28 -15.12
N ILE A 47 5.29 -7.96 -15.35
CA ILE A 47 6.31 -7.03 -14.84
C ILE A 47 6.45 -7.17 -13.33
N LEU A 48 5.33 -7.17 -12.60
CA LEU A 48 5.29 -7.35 -11.15
C LEU A 48 5.75 -8.76 -10.72
N ALA A 49 5.35 -9.79 -11.46
CA ALA A 49 5.73 -11.17 -11.17
C ALA A 49 7.24 -11.44 -11.32
N ARG A 50 7.91 -10.78 -12.27
CA ARG A 50 9.38 -10.79 -12.36
C ARG A 50 10.04 -10.28 -11.07
N ARG A 51 9.37 -9.40 -10.32
CA ARG A 51 9.84 -8.81 -9.05
C ARG A 51 9.28 -9.56 -7.83
N HIS A 52 8.91 -10.83 -8.03
CA HIS A 52 8.42 -11.76 -7.01
C HIS A 52 7.07 -11.39 -6.39
N VAL A 53 6.30 -10.49 -7.00
CA VAL A 53 4.87 -10.36 -6.66
C VAL A 53 4.15 -11.60 -7.14
N SER A 54 3.35 -12.25 -6.28
CA SER A 54 2.58 -13.41 -6.74
C SER A 54 1.60 -13.00 -7.84
N LEU A 55 1.38 -13.86 -8.84
CA LEU A 55 0.41 -13.59 -9.91
C LEU A 55 -0.99 -13.31 -9.35
N ARG A 56 -1.36 -13.99 -8.26
CA ARG A 56 -2.65 -13.74 -7.56
C ARG A 56 -2.72 -12.33 -7.01
N THR A 57 -1.66 -11.88 -6.33
CA THR A 57 -1.58 -10.52 -5.76
C THR A 57 -1.60 -9.47 -6.86
N ALA A 58 -0.81 -9.66 -7.92
CA ALA A 58 -0.76 -8.73 -9.05
C ALA A 58 -2.11 -8.66 -9.78
N HIS A 59 -2.71 -9.82 -10.07
CA HIS A 59 -4.02 -9.88 -10.72
C HIS A 59 -5.09 -9.22 -9.86
N ARG A 60 -5.19 -9.54 -8.56
CA ARG A 60 -6.16 -8.91 -7.66
C ARG A 60 -6.01 -7.39 -7.67
N ALA A 61 -4.81 -6.87 -7.44
CA ALA A 61 -4.56 -5.44 -7.39
C ALA A 61 -4.96 -4.73 -8.70
N LEU A 62 -4.65 -5.32 -9.85
CA LEU A 62 -4.98 -4.75 -11.16
C LEU A 62 -6.48 -4.87 -11.48
N SER A 63 -7.12 -5.99 -11.12
CA SER A 63 -8.57 -6.18 -11.28
C SER A 63 -9.36 -5.21 -10.39
N ASP A 64 -8.93 -4.98 -9.15
CA ASP A 64 -9.55 -4.01 -8.25
C ASP A 64 -9.49 -2.59 -8.85
N LEU A 65 -8.39 -2.24 -9.50
CA LEU A 65 -8.24 -0.96 -10.21
C LEU A 65 -9.18 -0.85 -11.42
N VAL A 66 -9.29 -1.91 -12.24
CA VAL A 66 -10.22 -1.95 -13.39
C VAL A 66 -11.67 -1.87 -12.92
N ALA A 67 -11.99 -2.47 -11.78
CA ALA A 67 -13.30 -2.41 -11.14
C ALA A 67 -13.63 -1.03 -10.52
N GLY A 68 -12.73 -0.04 -10.63
CA GLY A 68 -12.98 1.34 -10.22
C GLY A 68 -12.24 1.79 -8.97
N SER A 69 -11.39 0.94 -8.37
CA SER A 69 -10.56 1.37 -7.25
C SER A 69 -9.61 2.50 -7.69
N ARG A 70 -9.61 3.62 -6.96
CA ARG A 70 -8.78 4.78 -7.30
C ARG A 70 -7.27 4.49 -7.24
N ARG A 71 -6.87 3.55 -6.39
CA ARG A 71 -5.49 3.10 -6.24
C ARG A 71 -5.46 1.66 -5.69
N ALA A 72 -4.40 0.92 -5.99
CA ALA A 72 -4.08 -0.34 -5.33
C ALA A 72 -2.68 -0.24 -4.70
N VAL A 73 -2.48 -0.86 -3.53
CA VAL A 73 -1.18 -0.86 -2.84
C VAL A 73 -0.67 -2.30 -2.74
N LEU A 74 0.59 -2.52 -3.08
CA LEU A 74 1.24 -3.83 -2.96
C LEU A 74 2.71 -3.70 -2.56
N LEU A 75 3.27 -4.81 -2.09
CA LEU A 75 4.70 -4.98 -1.88
C LEU A 75 5.30 -5.72 -3.08
N ALA A 76 6.31 -5.13 -3.71
CA ALA A 76 7.20 -5.81 -4.64
C ALA A 76 8.44 -6.27 -3.86
N PRO A 77 8.62 -7.59 -3.59
CA PRO A 77 9.67 -8.06 -2.70
C PRO A 77 11.10 -7.83 -3.19
N CYS A 78 11.32 -7.87 -4.51
CA CYS A 78 12.65 -7.83 -5.09
C CYS A 78 12.66 -6.88 -6.28
N VAL A 79 13.03 -5.62 -6.04
CA VAL A 79 13.15 -4.59 -7.07
C VAL A 79 14.62 -4.23 -7.23
N GLU A 80 15.17 -4.51 -8.40
CA GLU A 80 16.57 -4.28 -8.76
C GLU A 80 16.87 -2.80 -9.01
N ASN A 81 15.93 -2.11 -9.64
CA ASN A 81 16.01 -0.69 -9.93
C ASN A 81 14.60 -0.13 -9.95
N ARG A 82 14.34 0.81 -9.04
CA ARG A 82 13.02 1.40 -8.87
C ARG A 82 12.58 2.15 -10.12
N ASP A 83 13.42 3.00 -10.68
CA ASP A 83 13.05 3.86 -11.82
C ASP A 83 12.76 3.03 -13.08
N ARG A 84 13.51 1.92 -13.26
CA ARG A 84 13.23 0.92 -14.29
C ARG A 84 11.85 0.29 -14.09
N LEU A 85 11.53 -0.17 -12.88
CA LEU A 85 10.22 -0.76 -12.59
C LEU A 85 9.08 0.23 -12.87
N LEU A 86 9.22 1.48 -12.41
CA LEU A 86 8.22 2.52 -12.64
C LEU A 86 8.04 2.79 -14.14
N SER A 87 9.14 2.85 -14.90
CA SER A 87 9.12 3.06 -16.36
C SER A 87 8.49 1.87 -17.10
N GLU A 88 8.83 0.64 -16.74
CA GLU A 88 8.22 -0.57 -17.33
C GLU A 88 6.70 -0.60 -17.10
N LEU A 89 6.24 -0.28 -15.89
CA LEU A 89 4.80 -0.21 -15.57
C LEU A 89 4.10 0.92 -16.33
N ALA A 90 4.74 2.10 -16.40
CA ALA A 90 4.19 3.25 -17.12
C ALA A 90 4.04 2.95 -18.63
N ALA A 91 5.01 2.24 -19.23
CA ALA A 91 4.97 1.84 -20.64
C ALA A 91 3.78 0.91 -20.98
N VAL A 92 3.19 0.26 -19.98
CA VAL A 92 2.00 -0.59 -20.15
C VAL A 92 0.73 0.05 -19.58
N GLY A 93 0.73 1.38 -19.39
CA GLY A 93 -0.44 2.13 -18.93
C GLY A 93 -0.76 1.96 -17.45
N VAL A 94 0.21 1.56 -16.62
CA VAL A 94 0.06 1.48 -15.15
C VAL A 94 1.00 2.47 -14.49
N VAL A 95 0.44 3.49 -13.83
CA VAL A 95 1.22 4.46 -13.08
C VAL A 95 1.53 3.91 -11.70
N ALA A 96 2.80 3.65 -11.44
CA ALA A 96 3.29 3.24 -10.13
C ALA A 96 4.01 4.40 -9.43
N ARG A 97 3.87 4.47 -8.10
CA ARG A 97 4.64 5.38 -7.23
C ARG A 97 5.04 4.67 -5.95
N PRO A 98 6.19 5.02 -5.34
CA PRO A 98 6.50 4.57 -3.98
C PRO A 98 5.37 4.92 -3.02
N HIS A 99 5.02 3.98 -2.15
CA HIS A 99 4.01 4.17 -1.13
C HIS A 99 4.68 4.18 0.24
N GLU A 100 5.05 5.39 0.65
CA GLU A 100 5.68 5.68 1.94
C GLU A 100 4.84 6.73 2.67
N THR A 101 4.71 6.61 3.98
CA THR A 101 4.08 7.66 4.80
C THR A 101 5.06 8.83 4.90
N PRO A 102 4.73 10.01 4.33
CA PRO A 102 5.65 11.15 4.31
C PRO A 102 6.06 11.57 5.71
N GLU A 103 7.27 12.09 5.86
CA GLU A 103 7.72 12.77 7.09
C GLU A 103 6.75 13.91 7.44
N VAL A 104 6.56 14.12 8.74
CA VAL A 104 5.65 15.14 9.28
C VAL A 104 6.30 15.72 10.53
N ASP A 105 6.20 17.03 10.70
CA ASP A 105 6.65 17.72 11.89
C ASP A 105 5.50 17.73 12.92
N PRO A 106 5.59 16.96 14.02
CA PRO A 106 4.53 16.92 15.03
C PRO A 106 4.28 18.29 15.68
N ARG A 107 5.31 19.14 15.79
CA ARG A 107 5.16 20.46 16.39
C ARG A 107 4.29 21.34 15.52
N LEU A 108 4.54 21.36 14.21
CA LEU A 108 3.73 22.16 13.29
C LEU A 108 2.28 21.68 13.26
N VAL A 109 2.05 20.36 13.30
CA VAL A 109 0.69 19.81 13.37
C VAL A 109 -0.01 20.27 14.65
N ARG A 110 0.66 20.22 15.81
CA ARG A 110 0.09 20.70 17.07
C ARG A 110 -0.16 22.20 17.07
N GLU A 111 0.77 23.00 16.58
CA GLU A 111 0.64 24.46 16.56
C GLU A 111 -0.54 24.91 15.70
N GLN A 112 -0.86 24.19 14.62
CA GLN A 112 -2.04 24.44 13.80
C GLN A 112 -3.37 24.27 14.55
N THR A 113 -3.40 23.46 15.62
CA THR A 113 -4.62 23.27 16.43
C THR A 113 -4.75 24.29 17.56
N GLY A 114 -3.71 25.10 17.81
CA GLY A 114 -3.68 26.08 18.90
C GLY A 114 -3.57 25.47 20.31
N LEU A 115 -3.20 24.19 20.42
CA LEU A 115 -3.14 23.47 21.69
C LEU A 115 -1.74 23.40 22.29
N SER A 116 -1.68 23.37 23.61
CA SER A 116 -0.46 22.93 24.32
C SER A 116 -0.16 21.45 24.06
N GLN A 117 1.04 21.00 24.40
CA GLN A 117 1.43 19.59 24.22
C GLN A 117 0.52 18.63 25.00
N ASP A 118 0.18 18.98 26.24
CA ASP A 118 -0.70 18.17 27.09
C ASP A 118 -2.14 18.15 26.55
N GLU A 119 -2.68 19.29 26.10
CA GLU A 119 -4.02 19.34 25.51
C GLU A 119 -4.10 18.59 24.17
N PHE A 120 -3.07 18.69 23.34
CA PHE A 120 -3.00 17.96 22.07
C PHE A 120 -2.94 16.45 22.30
N ALA A 121 -2.10 16.02 23.23
CA ALA A 121 -1.99 14.62 23.63
C ALA A 121 -3.33 14.09 24.15
N LEU A 122 -3.97 14.82 25.06
CA LEU A 122 -5.27 14.47 25.63
C LEU A 122 -6.36 14.40 24.56
N ARG A 123 -6.45 15.41 23.68
CA ARG A 123 -7.51 15.52 22.67
C ARG A 123 -7.47 14.38 21.64
N TYR A 124 -6.27 13.99 21.22
CA TYR A 124 -6.11 12.98 20.16
C TYR A 124 -5.73 11.59 20.69
N GLY A 125 -5.84 11.36 22.01
CA GLY A 125 -5.57 10.05 22.62
C GLY A 125 -4.11 9.60 22.48
N LEU A 126 -3.17 10.54 22.49
CA LEU A 126 -1.73 10.29 22.39
C LEU A 126 -1.08 10.43 23.77
N ASP A 127 0.03 9.72 23.97
CA ASP A 127 0.83 9.90 25.16
C ASP A 127 1.64 11.20 25.07
N VAL A 128 1.57 12.05 26.11
CA VAL A 128 2.25 13.35 26.09
C VAL A 128 3.77 13.23 26.05
N SER A 129 4.34 12.17 26.64
CA SER A 129 5.78 11.92 26.56
C SER A 129 6.19 11.59 25.12
N THR A 130 5.33 10.92 24.36
CA THR A 130 5.53 10.65 22.93
C THR A 130 5.55 11.94 22.12
N ILE A 131 4.59 12.84 22.32
CA ILE A 131 4.58 14.16 21.67
C ILE A 131 5.85 14.95 21.97
N ARG A 132 6.23 15.02 23.26
CA ARG A 132 7.47 15.68 23.70
C ARG A 132 8.71 15.08 23.04
N ASN A 133 8.81 13.75 23.01
CA ASN A 133 9.94 13.05 22.41
C ASN A 133 10.05 13.32 20.90
N TRP A 134 8.93 13.35 20.19
CA TRP A 134 8.92 13.68 18.76
C TRP A 134 9.26 15.15 18.50
N GLU A 135 8.62 16.09 19.20
CA GLU A 135 8.85 17.53 19.00
C GLU A 135 10.27 17.98 19.41
N GLN A 136 10.94 17.22 20.27
CA GLN A 136 12.32 17.46 20.69
C GLN A 136 13.33 16.63 19.88
N GLY A 137 12.87 15.78 18.97
CA GLY A 137 13.72 14.94 18.13
C GLY A 137 14.42 13.78 18.86
N ARG A 138 13.98 13.43 20.08
CA ARG A 138 14.51 12.26 20.82
C ARG A 138 14.09 10.94 20.17
N SER A 139 12.94 10.93 19.52
CA SER A 139 12.47 9.85 18.65
C SER A 139 11.74 10.45 17.45
N LYS A 140 11.46 9.63 16.43
CA LYS A 140 10.66 10.02 15.28
C LYS A 140 9.33 9.27 15.28
N PRO A 141 8.23 9.86 14.79
CA PRO A 141 7.00 9.12 14.58
C PRO A 141 7.25 8.00 13.56
N ASP A 142 6.82 6.80 13.92
CA ASP A 142 6.83 5.66 13.00
C ASP A 142 5.73 5.81 11.94
N ALA A 143 5.54 4.81 11.08
CA ALA A 143 4.56 4.92 10.00
C ALA A 143 3.13 5.16 10.52
N ALA A 144 2.77 4.60 11.69
CA ALA A 144 1.47 4.79 12.32
C ALA A 144 1.34 6.20 12.92
N GLY A 145 2.34 6.64 13.69
CA GLY A 145 2.40 7.99 14.25
C GLY A 145 2.32 9.06 13.17
N ARG A 146 3.04 8.88 12.05
CA ARG A 146 2.95 9.81 10.91
C ARG A 146 1.57 9.81 10.27
N ALA A 147 0.92 8.64 10.14
CA ALA A 147 -0.43 8.56 9.59
C ALA A 147 -1.45 9.30 10.48
N VAL A 148 -1.36 9.13 11.81
CA VAL A 148 -2.20 9.85 12.77
C VAL A 148 -1.97 11.36 12.68
N LEU A 149 -0.70 11.80 12.73
CA LEU A 149 -0.35 13.22 12.61
C LEU A 149 -0.85 13.84 11.30
N TRP A 150 -0.69 13.15 10.16
CA TRP A 150 -1.25 13.63 8.89
C TRP A 150 -2.77 13.70 8.89
N THR A 151 -3.43 12.76 9.57
CA THR A 151 -4.89 12.77 9.67
C THR A 151 -5.36 13.95 10.51
N ILE A 152 -4.70 14.21 11.64
CA ILE A 152 -4.98 15.37 12.49
C ILE A 152 -4.72 16.68 11.74
N ALA A 153 -3.62 16.78 10.98
CA ALA A 153 -3.27 17.99 10.24
C ALA A 153 -4.32 18.40 9.21
N TYR A 154 -4.97 17.43 8.55
CA TYR A 154 -5.95 17.70 7.50
C TYR A 154 -7.41 17.57 7.94
N TYR A 155 -7.70 16.73 8.93
CA TYR A 155 -9.04 16.35 9.34
C TYR A 155 -9.15 16.19 10.87
N PRO A 156 -8.81 17.23 11.67
CA PRO A 156 -8.78 17.13 13.13
C PRO A 156 -10.14 16.73 13.71
N GLU A 157 -11.24 17.33 13.20
CA GLU A 157 -12.61 17.04 13.62
C GLU A 157 -13.02 15.58 13.37
N ALA A 158 -12.54 14.97 12.29
CA ALA A 158 -12.86 13.58 11.98
C ALA A 158 -12.17 12.61 12.96
N VAL A 159 -10.95 12.95 13.42
CA VAL A 159 -10.26 12.17 14.46
C VAL A 159 -11.02 12.27 15.77
N GLU A 160 -11.41 13.48 16.17
CA GLU A 160 -12.17 13.74 17.39
C GLU A 160 -13.49 12.96 17.39
N GLN A 161 -14.28 13.07 16.32
CA GLN A 161 -15.52 12.32 16.14
C GLN A 161 -15.31 10.80 16.21
N SER A 162 -14.21 10.28 15.66
CA SER A 162 -13.93 8.83 15.70
C SER A 162 -13.65 8.33 17.13
N ILE A 163 -12.95 9.14 17.94
CA ILE A 163 -12.64 8.83 19.33
C ILE A 163 -13.92 8.91 20.18
N GLU A 164 -14.72 9.96 20.01
CA GLU A 164 -16.00 10.11 20.72
C GLU A 164 -16.98 8.98 20.39
N ALA A 165 -17.11 8.61 19.10
CA ALA A 165 -17.97 7.51 18.68
C ALA A 165 -17.53 6.17 19.28
N SER A 166 -16.23 5.94 19.49
CA SER A 166 -15.72 4.71 20.11
C SER A 166 -16.03 4.60 21.60
N GLY A 167 -16.24 5.73 22.29
CA GLY A 167 -16.72 5.77 23.67
C GLY A 167 -18.21 5.46 23.81
N GLY A 168 -18.97 5.50 22.71
CA GLY A 168 -20.40 5.21 22.64
C GLY A 168 -20.69 3.88 21.94
N SER A 169 -20.50 2.77 22.66
CA SER A 169 -21.05 1.44 22.34
C SER A 169 -21.16 1.08 20.84
N HIS A 170 -20.05 1.08 20.11
CA HIS A 170 -19.96 0.41 18.81
C HIS A 170 -18.83 -0.61 18.86
N ASP A 171 -19.22 -1.89 18.99
CA ASP A 171 -18.34 -3.03 18.79
C ASP A 171 -18.06 -3.16 17.28
N PHE A 172 -16.79 -3.03 16.89
CA PHE A 172 -16.29 -3.29 15.53
C PHE A 172 -16.07 -4.78 15.28
#